data_AF-A0A353HA02-F1
#
_entry.id   AF-A0A353HA02-F1
#
_cell.length_a   1.000
_cell.length_b   1.000
_cell.length_c   1.000
_cell.angle_alpha   90.00
_cell.angle_beta   90.00
_cell.angle_gamma   90.00
#
_symmetry.space_group_name_H-M   'P 1'
#
loop_
_entity.id
_entity.type
_entity.pdbx_description
1 polymer ?
#
loop_
_entity_poly.entity_id
_entity_poly.type
_entity_poly.pdbx_seq_one_letter_code
_entity_poly.pdbx_strand_id
1 'polypeptide(L)'
;ISIGPCGEMKMSAATVAVTDTKGSPCRHAGRGGLGAVMGSKGLKAIVIDYEGTRPIKAVNAVAFSKVVKEYTKILKSSKKTAFWQENGTAGLVEVSNSRGSMPTRNFTAGSYEKTDAINSERLKELTSQRGGSMGHPCMKGCVIRCSNVFNDKNGKYLTSGLEYETLVMMGSNLDIDDLDTIAQIDFRCDNYGMDTIEIGAALGVLTDTDLFDFGDRERALAIIDEIGQGTALGRILGQGAIITGKVFGICRVAAVKGQSLPGWCARSIKGLGVTFATSPQGADHTAGFVSEEPLSRDGHTERSRDSQINNLIADSLGLCQFTGLRSEYGLFARLVGPLTGKIPLETDIRSIGRDALLIERLFNERAGFGLVQDRLPEFMASETLPPNNTVFDVEDGDLDRVFGEYPGRSV
;
A
#
# COMPACT_ATOMS: atom_id res chain seq x y z
N ILE A 1 -0.32 0.43 -19.72
CA ILE A 1 -0.71 -0.52 -18.65
C ILE A 1 -0.12 -1.87 -19.03
N SER A 2 0.70 -2.49 -18.18
CA SER A 2 1.48 -3.67 -18.58
C SER A 2 1.87 -4.53 -17.38
N ILE A 3 2.28 -5.76 -17.67
CA ILE A 3 2.91 -6.67 -16.71
C ILE A 3 4.38 -6.92 -17.09
N GLY A 4 5.20 -7.25 -16.12
CA GLY A 4 6.56 -7.76 -16.33
C GLY A 4 6.62 -9.30 -16.33
N PRO A 5 7.83 -9.88 -16.40
CA PRO A 5 8.08 -11.32 -16.29
C PRO A 5 7.38 -12.02 -15.13
N CYS A 6 7.24 -11.38 -13.96
CA CYS A 6 6.56 -11.96 -12.81
C CYS A 6 5.08 -12.27 -13.13
N GLY A 7 4.40 -11.36 -13.84
CA GLY A 7 3.04 -11.56 -14.33
C GLY A 7 2.95 -12.63 -15.41
N GLU A 8 3.88 -12.66 -16.37
CA GLU A 8 3.97 -13.71 -17.42
C GLU A 8 4.11 -15.10 -16.82
N MET A 9 4.89 -15.21 -15.74
CA MET A 9 5.11 -16.44 -14.99
C MET A 9 4.01 -16.75 -13.98
N LYS A 10 2.97 -15.92 -13.87
CA LYS A 10 1.80 -16.10 -13.00
C LYS A 10 2.18 -16.24 -11.52
N MET A 11 3.14 -15.44 -11.09
CA MET A 11 3.59 -15.37 -9.70
C MET A 11 2.65 -14.48 -8.88
N SER A 12 2.21 -14.93 -7.70
CA SER A 12 1.18 -14.24 -6.92
C SER A 12 1.56 -12.83 -6.45
N ALA A 13 2.85 -12.50 -6.37
CA ALA A 13 3.32 -11.14 -6.09
C ALA A 13 3.32 -10.20 -7.32
N ALA A 14 2.80 -10.66 -8.46
CA ALA A 14 2.86 -9.89 -9.70
C ALA A 14 1.89 -8.69 -9.72
N THR A 15 2.39 -7.57 -10.22
CA THR A 15 1.69 -6.28 -10.25
C THR A 15 1.24 -5.92 -11.67
N VAL A 16 0.37 -4.91 -11.77
CA VAL A 16 0.08 -4.24 -13.05
C VAL A 16 0.64 -2.83 -13.01
N ALA A 17 1.58 -2.54 -13.91
CA ALA A 17 2.22 -1.24 -14.04
C ALA A 17 1.41 -0.31 -14.95
N VAL A 18 1.40 0.98 -14.61
CA VAL A 18 0.81 2.10 -15.34
C VAL A 18 1.90 3.15 -15.49
N THR A 19 2.00 3.73 -16.69
CA THR A 19 2.98 4.78 -16.95
C THR A 19 2.57 6.07 -16.26
N ASP A 20 3.53 6.76 -15.68
CA ASP A 20 3.34 8.13 -15.23
C ASP A 20 3.21 9.12 -16.40
N THR A 21 3.14 10.42 -16.10
CA THR A 21 3.03 11.47 -17.12
C THR A 21 4.24 11.61 -18.05
N LYS A 22 5.37 10.97 -17.73
CA LYS A 22 6.60 10.97 -18.52
C LYS A 22 6.81 9.65 -19.29
N GLY A 23 5.89 8.69 -19.14
CA GLY A 23 5.97 7.38 -19.79
C GLY A 23 6.73 6.32 -19.00
N SER A 24 7.17 6.61 -17.77
CA SER A 24 7.89 5.65 -16.92
C SER A 24 6.89 4.69 -16.24
N PRO A 25 7.06 3.35 -16.33
CA PRO A 25 6.12 2.38 -15.78
C PRO A 25 6.31 2.15 -14.27
N CYS A 26 6.21 3.22 -13.47
CA CYS A 26 6.52 3.25 -12.04
C CYS A 26 5.28 3.43 -11.14
N ARG A 27 4.06 3.23 -11.68
CA ARG A 27 2.81 3.30 -10.91
C ARG A 27 2.16 1.93 -10.93
N HIS A 28 1.95 1.34 -9.77
CA HIS A 28 1.51 -0.05 -9.71
C HIS A 28 0.13 -0.19 -9.06
N ALA A 29 -0.74 -0.97 -9.70
CA ALA A 29 -1.73 -1.75 -8.96
C ALA A 29 -0.96 -2.93 -8.36
N GLY A 30 -0.42 -2.68 -7.16
CA GLY A 30 0.69 -3.44 -6.61
C GLY A 30 0.30 -4.76 -5.96
N ARG A 31 -0.85 -4.83 -5.27
CA ARG A 31 -1.10 -5.94 -4.33
C ARG A 31 -2.19 -6.89 -4.82
N GLY A 32 -2.25 -8.08 -4.23
CA GLY A 32 -3.26 -9.10 -4.55
C GLY A 32 -3.05 -9.88 -5.86
N GLY A 33 -1.89 -9.76 -6.51
CA GLY A 33 -1.54 -10.61 -7.65
C GLY A 33 -2.28 -10.33 -8.96
N LEU A 34 -2.77 -9.10 -9.16
CA LEU A 34 -3.48 -8.72 -10.38
C LEU A 34 -2.64 -8.93 -11.66
N GLY A 35 -1.32 -8.79 -11.56
CA GLY A 35 -0.40 -9.05 -12.67
C GLY A 35 -0.40 -10.52 -13.09
N ALA A 36 -0.55 -11.45 -12.13
CA ALA A 36 -0.66 -12.87 -12.41
C ALA A 36 -1.96 -13.20 -13.14
N VAL A 37 -3.07 -12.56 -12.74
CA VAL A 37 -4.37 -12.69 -13.42
C VAL A 37 -4.27 -12.19 -14.86
N MET A 38 -3.67 -11.02 -15.07
CA MET A 38 -3.45 -10.44 -16.41
C MET A 38 -2.57 -11.37 -17.28
N GLY A 39 -1.46 -11.88 -16.74
CA GLY A 39 -0.59 -12.83 -17.44
C GLY A 39 -1.23 -14.20 -17.69
N SER A 40 -2.11 -14.67 -16.79
CA SER A 40 -2.87 -15.91 -16.99
C SER A 40 -3.77 -15.87 -18.23
N LYS A 41 -4.17 -14.67 -18.65
CA LYS A 41 -4.98 -14.42 -19.85
C LYS A 41 -4.14 -14.16 -21.11
N GLY A 42 -2.81 -14.26 -21.02
CA GLY A 42 -1.90 -13.96 -22.13
C GLY A 42 -1.86 -12.47 -22.50
N LEU A 43 -2.30 -11.58 -21.61
CA LEU A 43 -2.38 -10.15 -21.89
C LEU A 43 -1.10 -9.45 -21.39
N LYS A 44 -0.20 -9.09 -22.31
CA LYS A 44 1.06 -8.40 -21.95
C LYS A 44 0.87 -6.93 -21.59
N ALA A 45 0.05 -6.23 -22.37
CA ALA A 45 -0.17 -4.80 -22.21
C ALA A 45 -1.51 -4.35 -22.77
N ILE A 46 -2.01 -3.24 -22.23
CA ILE A 46 -3.10 -2.43 -22.77
C ILE A 46 -2.51 -1.05 -23.07
N VAL A 47 -2.58 -0.66 -24.34
CA VAL A 47 -2.18 0.66 -24.84
C VAL A 47 -3.44 1.48 -25.06
N ILE A 48 -3.52 2.65 -24.44
CA ILE A 48 -4.63 3.57 -24.58
C ILE A 48 -4.16 4.70 -25.49
N ASP A 49 -4.65 4.70 -26.72
CA ASP A 49 -4.53 5.85 -27.62
C ASP A 49 -5.70 6.80 -27.36
N TYR A 50 -5.38 8.02 -26.94
CA TYR A 50 -6.38 9.05 -26.67
C TYR A 50 -6.56 10.03 -27.84
N GLU A 51 -5.87 9.83 -28.98
CA GLU A 51 -6.06 10.63 -30.18
C GLU A 51 -7.52 10.54 -30.66
N GLY A 52 -8.11 11.70 -31.00
CA GLY A 52 -9.51 11.79 -31.42
C GLY A 52 -10.55 11.59 -30.31
N THR A 53 -10.15 11.28 -29.07
CA THR A 53 -11.07 11.18 -27.93
C THR A 53 -11.53 12.54 -27.41
N ARG A 54 -12.65 12.57 -26.69
CA ARG A 54 -13.20 13.78 -26.07
C ARG A 54 -13.18 13.65 -24.55
N PRO A 55 -12.81 14.70 -23.80
CA PRO A 55 -12.90 14.65 -22.35
C PRO A 55 -14.36 14.52 -21.91
N ILE A 56 -14.58 13.80 -20.82
CA ILE A 56 -15.88 13.77 -20.15
C ILE A 56 -16.22 15.19 -19.70
N LYS A 57 -17.43 15.66 -20.06
CA LYS A 57 -17.95 16.97 -19.66
C LYS A 57 -18.98 16.78 -18.56
N ALA A 58 -18.86 17.59 -17.52
CA ALA A 58 -19.90 17.69 -16.50
C ALA A 58 -21.21 18.20 -17.12
N VAL A 59 -22.35 17.65 -16.67
CA VAL A 59 -23.69 18.10 -17.06
C VAL A 59 -23.87 19.60 -16.78
N ASN A 60 -23.37 20.08 -15.63
CA ASN A 60 -23.27 21.49 -15.32
C ASN A 60 -21.81 21.91 -15.14
N ALA A 61 -21.16 22.28 -16.25
CA ALA A 61 -19.74 22.64 -16.27
C ALA A 61 -19.38 23.84 -15.37
N VAL A 62 -20.26 24.83 -15.24
CA VAL A 62 -20.01 26.03 -14.42
C VAL A 62 -20.02 25.66 -12.93
N ALA A 63 -21.05 24.93 -12.49
CA ALA A 63 -21.15 24.48 -11.11
C ALA A 63 -20.00 23.51 -10.75
N PHE A 64 -19.70 22.56 -11.63
CA PHE A 64 -18.60 21.62 -11.43
C PHE A 64 -17.25 22.34 -11.30
N SER A 65 -16.96 23.29 -12.21
CA SER A 65 -15.73 24.09 -12.16
C SER A 65 -15.60 24.89 -10.85
N LYS A 66 -16.70 25.43 -10.32
CA LYS A 66 -16.71 26.14 -9.03
C LYS A 66 -16.28 25.22 -7.88
N VAL A 67 -16.83 24.01 -7.81
CA VAL A 67 -16.52 23.05 -6.73
C VAL A 67 -15.11 22.48 -6.89
N VAL A 68 -14.65 22.21 -8.13
CA VAL A 68 -13.25 21.80 -8.37
C VAL A 68 -12.25 22.86 -7.91
N LYS A 69 -12.54 24.15 -8.11
CA LYS A 69 -11.70 25.26 -7.60
C LYS A 69 -11.68 25.29 -6.07
N GLU A 70 -12.82 25.09 -5.43
CA GLU A 70 -12.92 25.00 -3.97
C GLU A 70 -12.10 23.81 -3.43
N TYR A 71 -12.32 22.61 -3.98
CA TYR A 71 -11.57 21.40 -3.67
C TYR A 71 -10.06 21.61 -3.81
N THR A 72 -9.63 22.18 -4.93
CA THR A 72 -8.22 22.49 -5.20
C THR A 72 -7.65 23.50 -4.21
N LYS A 73 -8.44 24.51 -3.81
CA LYS A 73 -8.03 25.52 -2.83
C LYS A 73 -7.80 24.87 -1.46
N ILE A 74 -8.73 24.02 -1.01
CA ILE A 74 -8.61 23.27 0.25
C ILE A 74 -7.31 22.47 0.26
N LEU A 75 -7.05 21.70 -0.81
CA LEU A 75 -5.83 20.92 -0.93
C LEU A 75 -4.57 21.78 -0.90
N LYS A 76 -4.50 22.87 -1.66
CA LYS A 76 -3.32 23.75 -1.70
C LYS A 76 -3.06 24.45 -0.37
N SER A 77 -4.09 24.73 0.43
CA SER A 77 -3.93 25.32 1.76
C SER A 77 -3.61 24.30 2.87
N SER A 78 -3.67 23.00 2.58
CA SER A 78 -3.48 21.95 3.58
C SER A 78 -1.99 21.76 3.91
N LYS A 79 -1.67 21.72 5.21
CA LYS A 79 -0.34 21.33 5.71
C LYS A 79 0.05 19.92 5.26
N LYS A 80 -0.92 19.00 5.11
CA LYS A 80 -0.67 17.64 4.61
C LYS A 80 -0.13 17.67 3.18
N THR A 81 -0.72 18.50 2.31
CA THR A 81 -0.23 18.67 0.93
C THR A 81 1.19 19.20 0.90
N ALA A 82 1.52 20.20 1.73
CA ALA A 82 2.89 20.72 1.83
C ALA A 82 3.86 19.62 2.29
N PHE A 83 3.47 18.83 3.30
CA PHE A 83 4.26 17.69 3.77
C PHE A 83 4.54 16.67 2.66
N TRP A 84 3.52 16.28 1.88
CA TRP A 84 3.68 15.34 0.78
C TRP A 84 4.57 15.89 -0.35
N GLN A 85 4.48 17.18 -0.67
CA GLN A 85 5.31 17.80 -1.70
C GLN A 85 6.79 17.85 -1.31
N GLU A 86 7.06 18.10 -0.04
CA GLU A 86 8.42 18.23 0.49
C GLU A 86 9.07 16.87 0.71
N ASN A 87 8.37 15.94 1.37
CA ASN A 87 8.96 14.71 1.89
C ASN A 87 8.52 13.46 1.13
N GLY A 88 7.48 13.56 0.30
CA GLY A 88 6.78 12.40 -0.23
C GLY A 88 6.27 11.48 0.87
N THR A 89 6.04 10.21 0.54
CA THR A 89 5.67 9.22 1.56
C THR A 89 6.86 8.83 2.44
N ALA A 90 8.11 9.01 1.98
CA ALA A 90 9.32 8.76 2.77
C ALA A 90 9.36 9.53 4.10
N GLY A 91 8.64 10.66 4.20
CA GLY A 91 8.45 11.37 5.48
C GLY A 91 7.77 10.53 6.57
N LEU A 92 7.10 9.43 6.21
CA LEU A 92 6.48 8.49 7.14
C LEU A 92 7.48 7.53 7.81
N VAL A 93 8.71 7.42 7.29
CA VAL A 93 9.77 6.60 7.92
C VAL A 93 10.01 7.04 9.36
N GLU A 94 10.23 8.34 9.57
CA GLU A 94 10.45 8.88 10.91
C GLU A 94 9.21 8.77 11.80
N VAL A 95 8.02 8.99 11.23
CA VAL A 95 6.75 8.86 11.95
C VAL A 95 6.54 7.44 12.44
N SER A 96 6.85 6.44 11.61
CA SER A 96 6.68 5.04 11.97
C SER A 96 7.75 4.57 12.95
N ASN A 97 9.00 4.98 12.75
CA ASN A 97 10.10 4.65 13.64
C ASN A 97 9.88 5.20 15.06
N SER A 98 9.57 6.50 15.17
CA SER A 98 9.31 7.16 16.46
C SER A 98 8.07 6.63 17.18
N ARG A 99 7.06 6.18 16.43
CA ARG A 99 5.88 5.50 16.99
C ARG A 99 6.18 4.10 17.49
N GLY A 100 7.28 3.48 17.07
CA GLY A 100 7.54 2.07 17.32
C GLY A 100 6.69 1.15 16.44
N SER A 101 6.28 1.60 15.25
CA SER A 101 5.44 0.84 14.31
C SER A 101 6.14 0.41 13.02
N MET A 102 7.42 0.71 12.83
CA MET A 102 8.16 0.39 11.61
C MET A 102 8.69 -1.04 11.67
N PRO A 103 8.29 -1.94 10.77
CA PRO A 103 8.82 -3.30 10.72
C PRO A 103 10.34 -3.30 10.56
N THR A 104 11.01 -3.95 11.50
CA THR A 104 12.44 -4.17 11.48
C THR A 104 12.71 -5.67 11.63
N ARG A 105 13.57 -6.21 10.76
CA ARG A 105 14.00 -7.62 10.75
C ARG A 105 12.81 -8.59 10.85
N ASN A 106 11.99 -8.66 9.80
CA ASN A 106 10.77 -9.46 9.74
C ASN A 106 9.81 -9.19 10.93
N PHE A 107 9.47 -7.93 11.17
CA PHE A 107 8.57 -7.53 12.26
C PHE A 107 9.01 -8.04 13.65
N THR A 108 10.31 -8.14 13.94
CA THR A 108 10.78 -8.49 15.31
C THR A 108 10.89 -7.25 16.20
N ALA A 109 11.09 -6.07 15.60
CA ALA A 109 11.03 -4.78 16.27
C ALA A 109 10.19 -3.76 15.46
N GLY A 110 9.71 -2.74 16.16
CA GLY A 110 8.91 -1.63 15.62
C GLY A 110 9.71 -0.35 15.38
N SER A 111 11.02 -0.40 15.60
CA SER A 111 11.94 0.72 15.35
C SER A 111 13.24 0.20 14.75
N TYR A 112 13.98 1.06 14.05
CA TYR A 112 15.24 0.73 13.42
C TYR A 112 16.31 1.72 13.84
N GLU A 113 17.41 1.20 14.35
CA GLU A 113 18.51 2.00 14.86
C GLU A 113 19.27 2.75 13.74
N LYS A 114 19.19 2.29 12.49
CA LYS A 114 19.80 2.91 11.31
C LYS A 114 18.81 3.72 10.45
N THR A 115 17.73 4.24 11.06
CA THR A 115 16.66 4.96 10.35
C THR A 115 17.18 6.16 9.54
N ASP A 116 18.19 6.86 10.03
CA ASP A 116 18.80 8.02 9.34
C ASP A 116 19.34 7.69 7.94
N ALA A 117 19.71 6.44 7.69
CA ALA A 117 20.25 6.02 6.41
C ALA A 117 19.16 5.89 5.32
N ILE A 118 17.89 5.75 5.70
CA ILE A 118 16.76 5.47 4.79
C ILE A 118 15.60 6.47 4.92
N ASN A 119 15.75 7.51 5.74
CA ASN A 119 14.69 8.49 5.97
C ASN A 119 14.55 9.52 4.83
N SER A 120 13.52 10.36 4.93
CA SER A 120 13.23 11.40 3.94
C SER A 120 14.33 12.45 3.79
N GLU A 121 15.06 12.79 4.86
CA GLU A 121 16.14 13.79 4.79
C GLU A 121 17.29 13.25 3.94
N ARG A 122 17.70 12.01 4.19
CA ARG A 122 18.73 11.34 3.40
C ARG A 122 18.31 11.16 1.94
N LEU A 123 17.04 10.82 1.71
CA LEU A 123 16.48 10.77 0.36
C LEU A 123 16.57 12.12 -0.36
N LYS A 124 16.16 13.21 0.30
CA LYS A 124 16.23 14.58 -0.26
C LYS A 124 17.67 14.99 -0.57
N GLU A 125 18.59 14.71 0.33
CA GLU A 125 20.02 15.01 0.18
C GLU A 125 20.59 14.36 -1.09
N LEU A 126 20.44 13.03 -1.22
CA LEU A 126 20.94 12.29 -2.38
C LEU A 126 20.24 12.70 -3.68
N THR A 127 18.92 12.88 -3.62
CA THR A 127 18.12 13.33 -4.76
C THR A 127 18.60 14.68 -5.27
N SER A 128 18.84 15.65 -4.38
CA SER A 128 19.36 16.98 -4.74
C SER A 128 20.77 16.91 -5.31
N GLN A 129 21.65 16.09 -4.75
CA GLN A 129 23.04 15.94 -5.22
C GLN A 129 23.12 15.34 -6.63
N ARG A 130 22.15 14.49 -6.99
CA ARG A 130 22.18 13.66 -8.21
C ARG A 130 21.22 14.15 -9.30
N GLY A 131 20.65 15.34 -9.15
CA GLY A 131 19.73 15.92 -10.14
C GLY A 131 18.37 15.21 -10.24
N GLY A 132 17.95 14.52 -9.18
CA GLY A 132 16.60 13.99 -9.04
C GLY A 132 15.61 15.08 -8.59
N SER A 133 14.40 14.68 -8.19
CA SER A 133 13.41 15.65 -7.70
C SER A 133 12.42 15.05 -6.70
N MET A 134 12.04 15.86 -5.70
CA MET A 134 10.80 15.65 -4.93
C MET A 134 9.63 16.34 -5.63
N GLY A 135 8.39 16.05 -5.22
CA GLY A 135 7.25 16.76 -5.77
C GLY A 135 6.82 16.27 -7.16
N HIS A 136 7.00 14.99 -7.48
CA HIS A 136 6.61 14.41 -8.76
C HIS A 136 5.10 14.04 -8.77
N PRO A 137 4.29 14.54 -9.72
CA PRO A 137 2.88 14.18 -9.82
C PRO A 137 2.67 12.78 -10.44
N CYS A 138 1.69 12.04 -9.93
CA CYS A 138 1.24 10.79 -10.56
C CYS A 138 0.49 11.01 -11.89
N MET A 139 -0.28 12.09 -11.98
CA MET A 139 -1.08 12.45 -13.15
C MET A 139 -1.16 13.97 -13.34
N LYS A 140 -1.54 14.41 -14.55
CA LYS A 140 -1.77 15.83 -14.84
C LYS A 140 -2.83 16.40 -13.89
N GLY A 141 -2.53 17.53 -13.28
CA GLY A 141 -3.45 18.23 -12.36
C GLY A 141 -3.38 17.77 -10.91
N CYS A 142 -2.62 16.71 -10.58
CA CYS A 142 -2.39 16.33 -9.20
C CYS A 142 -1.62 17.43 -8.46
N VAL A 143 -2.24 18.05 -7.45
CA VAL A 143 -1.61 19.07 -6.60
C VAL A 143 -0.87 18.48 -5.40
N ILE A 144 -1.10 17.21 -5.07
CA ILE A 144 -0.45 16.52 -3.95
C ILE A 144 1.02 16.27 -4.25
N ARG A 145 1.33 15.75 -5.46
CA ARG A 145 2.70 15.57 -5.94
C ARG A 145 3.61 14.83 -4.94
N CYS A 146 3.14 13.71 -4.39
CA CYS A 146 3.84 13.00 -3.30
C CYS A 146 5.06 12.18 -3.75
N SER A 147 5.27 11.98 -5.04
CA SER A 147 6.32 11.07 -5.53
C SER A 147 7.67 11.77 -5.61
N ASN A 148 8.73 10.97 -5.72
CA ASN A 148 10.08 11.44 -6.03
C ASN A 148 10.59 10.85 -7.36
N VAL A 149 11.69 11.37 -7.85
CA VAL A 149 12.54 10.81 -8.91
C VAL A 149 13.94 10.69 -8.32
N PHE A 150 14.43 9.46 -8.20
CA PHE A 150 15.72 9.14 -7.62
C PHE A 150 16.70 8.72 -8.72
N ASN A 151 17.84 9.39 -8.76
CA ASN A 151 18.90 9.13 -9.73
C ASN A 151 20.06 8.37 -9.08
N ASP A 152 20.77 7.60 -9.89
CA ASP A 152 21.99 6.92 -9.48
C ASP A 152 23.15 7.90 -9.21
N LYS A 153 24.30 7.37 -8.77
CA LYS A 153 25.51 8.15 -8.46
C LYS A 153 26.07 8.93 -9.67
N ASN A 154 25.70 8.56 -10.89
CA ASN A 154 26.10 9.24 -12.12
C ASN A 154 25.05 10.27 -12.59
N GLY A 155 23.99 10.50 -11.81
CA GLY A 155 22.91 11.40 -12.15
C GLY A 155 21.93 10.86 -13.20
N LYS A 156 21.97 9.55 -13.49
CA LYS A 156 21.04 8.92 -14.42
C LYS A 156 19.79 8.46 -13.66
N TYR A 157 18.62 8.56 -14.30
CA TYR A 157 17.37 8.03 -13.77
C TYR A 157 17.55 6.57 -13.32
N LEU A 158 17.22 6.29 -12.06
CA LEU A 158 17.19 4.95 -11.51
C LEU A 158 15.75 4.52 -11.26
N THR A 159 15.03 5.23 -10.38
CA THR A 159 13.62 4.92 -10.09
C THR A 159 12.81 6.18 -9.80
N SER A 160 11.49 6.06 -9.74
CA SER A 160 10.61 7.11 -9.25
C SER A 160 9.44 6.53 -8.48
N GLY A 161 8.96 7.28 -7.49
CA GLY A 161 8.02 6.70 -6.54
C GLY A 161 8.71 5.73 -5.60
N LEU A 162 9.92 6.07 -5.12
CA LEU A 162 10.53 5.36 -4.01
C LEU A 162 9.72 5.66 -2.74
N GLU A 163 8.65 4.90 -2.55
CA GLU A 163 7.63 5.15 -1.53
C GLU A 163 8.03 4.53 -0.17
N TYR A 164 7.40 5.01 0.91
CA TYR A 164 7.56 4.52 2.29
C TYR A 164 7.56 2.99 2.41
N GLU A 165 6.59 2.34 1.76
CA GLU A 165 6.41 0.90 1.85
C GLU A 165 7.62 0.15 1.30
N THR A 166 8.15 0.56 0.15
CA THR A 166 9.39 -0.01 -0.40
C THR A 166 10.58 0.28 0.53
N LEU A 167 10.71 1.52 1.02
CA LEU A 167 11.81 1.90 1.92
C LEU A 167 11.85 1.05 3.19
N VAL A 168 10.69 0.74 3.76
CA VAL A 168 10.60 -0.03 5.00
C VAL A 168 10.70 -1.52 4.74
N MET A 169 9.94 -2.05 3.78
CA MET A 169 9.88 -3.49 3.52
C MET A 169 11.16 -4.04 2.88
N MET A 170 11.90 -3.22 2.14
CA MET A 170 13.21 -3.57 1.56
C MET A 170 14.39 -2.95 2.31
N GLY A 171 14.13 -2.10 3.30
CA GLY A 171 15.13 -1.48 4.16
C GLY A 171 15.12 -2.09 5.55
N SER A 172 14.47 -1.45 6.52
CA SER A 172 14.48 -1.87 7.93
C SER A 172 14.00 -3.31 8.14
N ASN A 173 13.00 -3.75 7.39
CA ASN A 173 12.48 -5.12 7.50
C ASN A 173 13.52 -6.18 7.11
N LEU A 174 14.50 -5.83 6.27
CA LEU A 174 15.60 -6.69 5.83
C LEU A 174 16.96 -6.28 6.42
N ASP A 175 16.99 -5.30 7.32
CA ASP A 175 18.22 -4.69 7.88
C ASP A 175 19.15 -4.05 6.83
N ILE A 176 18.56 -3.56 5.73
CA ILE A 176 19.28 -2.85 4.65
C ILE A 176 19.16 -1.35 4.90
N ASP A 177 20.29 -0.70 5.17
CA ASP A 177 20.45 0.73 5.47
C ASP A 177 21.09 1.51 4.30
N ASP A 178 20.73 1.19 3.06
CA ASP A 178 21.32 1.84 1.88
C ASP A 178 20.27 2.17 0.82
N LEU A 179 19.98 3.46 0.65
CA LEU A 179 19.00 3.93 -0.34
C LEU A 179 19.39 3.56 -1.78
N ASP A 180 20.68 3.45 -2.11
CA ASP A 180 21.11 3.03 -3.44
C ASP A 180 20.73 1.57 -3.73
N THR A 181 20.87 0.68 -2.74
CA THR A 181 20.43 -0.71 -2.81
C THR A 181 18.90 -0.78 -2.89
N ILE A 182 18.19 -0.06 -2.01
CA ILE A 182 16.72 -0.08 -1.99
C ILE A 182 16.15 0.47 -3.30
N ALA A 183 16.71 1.54 -3.86
CA ALA A 183 16.30 2.08 -5.16
C ALA A 183 16.60 1.13 -6.33
N GLN A 184 17.68 0.34 -6.24
CA GLN A 184 17.98 -0.72 -7.20
C GLN A 184 17.02 -1.91 -7.12
N ILE A 185 16.54 -2.23 -5.91
CA ILE A 185 15.49 -3.22 -5.69
C ILE A 185 14.17 -2.71 -6.29
N ASP A 186 13.78 -1.48 -5.98
CA ASP A 186 12.59 -0.81 -6.49
C ASP A 186 12.57 -0.80 -8.03
N PHE A 187 13.68 -0.38 -8.66
CA PHE A 187 13.84 -0.44 -10.11
C PHE A 187 13.60 -1.86 -10.67
N ARG A 188 14.14 -2.91 -10.05
CA ARG A 188 13.91 -4.28 -10.49
C ARG A 188 12.46 -4.71 -10.30
N CYS A 189 11.85 -4.37 -9.18
CA CYS A 189 10.43 -4.64 -8.91
C CYS A 189 9.51 -3.99 -9.94
N ASP A 190 9.77 -2.73 -10.31
CA ASP A 190 9.02 -2.03 -11.37
C ASP A 190 9.17 -2.76 -12.71
N ASN A 191 10.39 -3.11 -13.11
CA ASN A 191 10.67 -3.73 -14.41
C ASN A 191 10.18 -5.18 -14.50
N TYR A 192 10.30 -5.95 -13.41
CA TYR A 192 9.82 -7.32 -13.33
C TYR A 192 8.32 -7.42 -13.03
N GLY A 193 7.71 -6.32 -12.56
CA GLY A 193 6.31 -6.21 -12.20
C GLY A 193 5.98 -6.95 -10.90
N MET A 194 6.59 -6.54 -9.78
CA MET A 194 6.55 -7.24 -8.49
C MET A 194 6.17 -6.30 -7.34
N ASP A 195 5.38 -6.80 -6.39
CA ASP A 195 5.00 -6.07 -5.18
C ASP A 195 6.20 -5.99 -4.23
N THR A 196 6.71 -4.78 -3.98
CA THR A 196 7.86 -4.59 -3.07
C THR A 196 7.53 -5.01 -1.64
N ILE A 197 6.26 -4.90 -1.21
CA ILE A 197 5.83 -5.30 0.13
C ILE A 197 5.84 -6.83 0.25
N GLU A 198 5.25 -7.53 -0.72
CA GLU A 198 5.15 -8.98 -0.70
C GLU A 198 6.53 -9.65 -0.85
N ILE A 199 7.39 -9.13 -1.73
CA ILE A 199 8.76 -9.64 -1.91
C ILE A 199 9.64 -9.33 -0.68
N GLY A 200 9.52 -8.12 -0.11
CA GLY A 200 10.24 -7.78 1.12
C GLY A 200 9.82 -8.65 2.30
N ALA A 201 8.53 -8.99 2.41
CA ALA A 201 8.05 -9.95 3.41
C ALA A 201 8.56 -11.37 3.14
N ALA A 202 8.61 -11.82 1.89
CA ALA A 202 9.14 -13.15 1.53
C ALA A 202 10.63 -13.30 1.86
N LEU A 203 11.44 -12.27 1.58
CA LEU A 203 12.85 -12.22 1.97
C LEU A 203 13.00 -12.22 3.50
N GLY A 204 12.16 -11.48 4.22
CA GLY A 204 12.16 -11.49 5.69
C GLY A 204 11.77 -12.85 6.29
N VAL A 205 10.96 -13.65 5.60
CA VAL A 205 10.70 -15.05 6.00
C VAL A 205 11.91 -15.93 5.68
N LEU A 206 12.58 -15.70 4.55
CA LEU A 206 13.71 -16.51 4.09
C LEU A 206 14.93 -16.45 5.03
N THR A 207 15.00 -15.47 5.93
CA THR A 207 16.07 -15.36 6.94
C THR A 207 16.08 -16.48 7.97
N ASP A 208 15.01 -17.26 8.07
CA ASP A 208 14.98 -18.48 8.90
C ASP A 208 15.65 -19.68 8.19
N THR A 209 16.38 -19.43 7.09
CA THR A 209 17.12 -20.41 6.29
C THR A 209 18.54 -19.91 5.99
N ASP A 210 19.42 -20.80 5.52
CA ASP A 210 20.79 -20.43 5.09
C ASP A 210 20.85 -19.74 3.70
N LEU A 211 19.70 -19.33 3.13
CA LEU A 211 19.64 -18.76 1.78
C LEU A 211 19.75 -17.24 1.74
N PHE A 212 19.52 -16.56 2.87
CA PHE A 212 19.52 -15.11 2.98
C PHE A 212 19.71 -14.66 4.43
N ASP A 213 20.65 -13.74 4.69
CA ASP A 213 20.86 -13.13 6.00
C ASP A 213 20.37 -11.67 6.02
N PHE A 214 19.93 -11.20 7.18
CA PHE A 214 19.62 -9.77 7.38
C PHE A 214 20.85 -8.90 7.05
N GLY A 215 20.63 -7.85 6.27
CA GLY A 215 21.66 -6.91 5.84
C GLY A 215 22.46 -7.35 4.62
N ASP A 216 22.22 -8.54 4.06
CA ASP A 216 22.90 -9.01 2.84
C ASP A 216 22.33 -8.34 1.57
N ARG A 217 22.88 -7.16 1.27
CA ARG A 217 22.47 -6.32 0.12
C ARG A 217 22.67 -7.02 -1.22
N GLU A 218 23.80 -7.71 -1.39
CA GLU A 218 24.15 -8.35 -2.66
C GLU A 218 23.24 -9.55 -2.91
N ARG A 219 22.98 -10.37 -1.88
CA ARG A 219 22.08 -11.50 -1.99
C ARG A 219 20.63 -11.07 -2.20
N ALA A 220 20.18 -9.99 -1.57
CA ALA A 220 18.84 -9.44 -1.81
C ALA A 220 18.65 -9.10 -3.31
N LEU A 221 19.59 -8.35 -3.90
CA LEU A 221 19.57 -8.00 -5.32
C LEU A 221 19.61 -9.24 -6.21
N ALA A 222 20.49 -10.21 -5.91
CA ALA A 222 20.61 -11.45 -6.66
C ALA A 222 19.30 -12.26 -6.64
N ILE A 223 18.65 -12.38 -5.48
CA ILE A 223 17.37 -13.09 -5.35
C ILE A 223 16.26 -12.40 -6.14
N ILE A 224 16.22 -11.07 -6.14
CA ILE A 224 15.23 -10.31 -6.94
C ILE A 224 15.46 -10.55 -8.44
N ASP A 225 16.71 -10.61 -8.88
CA ASP A 225 17.06 -10.99 -10.25
C ASP A 225 16.66 -12.45 -10.55
N GLU A 226 16.83 -13.38 -9.59
CA GLU A 226 16.36 -14.77 -9.70
C GLU A 226 14.83 -14.88 -9.85
N ILE A 227 14.06 -14.04 -9.17
CA ILE A 227 12.59 -13.96 -9.34
C ILE A 227 12.28 -13.50 -10.77
N GLY A 228 12.93 -12.43 -11.25
CA GLY A 228 12.77 -11.94 -12.63
C GLY A 228 13.13 -12.99 -13.69
N GLN A 229 14.16 -13.81 -13.44
CA GLN A 229 14.58 -14.90 -14.31
C GLN A 229 13.70 -16.16 -14.19
N GLY A 230 12.95 -16.31 -13.10
CA GLY A 230 12.09 -17.45 -12.86
C GLY A 230 12.85 -18.73 -12.51
N THR A 231 13.95 -18.62 -11.76
CA THR A 231 14.66 -19.78 -11.19
C THR A 231 13.73 -20.56 -10.24
N ALA A 232 14.14 -21.74 -9.78
CA ALA A 232 13.34 -22.51 -8.82
C ALA A 232 13.06 -21.71 -7.53
N LEU A 233 14.10 -21.11 -6.96
CA LEU A 233 13.98 -20.24 -5.79
C LEU A 233 13.17 -18.98 -6.12
N GLY A 234 13.46 -18.33 -7.25
CA GLY A 234 12.72 -17.15 -7.71
C GLY A 234 11.22 -17.40 -7.87
N ARG A 235 10.83 -18.59 -8.35
CA ARG A 235 9.42 -19.00 -8.44
C ARG A 235 8.75 -19.26 -7.11
N ILE A 236 9.50 -19.67 -6.09
CA ILE A 236 8.96 -19.81 -4.73
C ILE A 236 8.71 -18.42 -4.14
N LEU A 237 9.72 -17.56 -4.18
CA LEU A 237 9.67 -16.23 -3.57
C LEU A 237 8.72 -15.28 -4.30
N GLY A 238 8.61 -15.38 -5.63
CA GLY A 238 7.63 -14.63 -6.42
C GLY A 238 6.17 -14.99 -6.08
N GLN A 239 5.91 -16.09 -5.39
CA GLN A 239 4.58 -16.43 -4.90
C GLN A 239 4.26 -15.80 -3.52
N GLY A 240 5.18 -15.01 -2.98
CA GLY A 240 4.99 -14.22 -1.77
C GLY A 240 5.33 -14.95 -0.47
N ALA A 241 5.12 -14.26 0.64
CA ALA A 241 5.64 -14.65 1.95
C ALA A 241 5.01 -15.94 2.48
N ILE A 242 3.71 -16.14 2.25
CA ILE A 242 3.01 -17.35 2.72
C ILE A 242 3.49 -18.60 1.99
N ILE A 243 3.67 -18.53 0.67
CA ILE A 243 4.16 -19.69 -0.09
C ILE A 243 5.60 -19.98 0.27
N THR A 244 6.42 -18.94 0.45
CA THR A 244 7.78 -19.06 0.98
C THR A 244 7.78 -19.81 2.32
N GLY A 245 6.98 -19.36 3.29
CA GLY A 245 6.88 -20.02 4.59
C GLY A 245 6.43 -21.48 4.48
N LYS A 246 5.43 -21.77 3.65
CA LYS A 246 4.94 -23.15 3.45
C LYS A 246 6.00 -24.08 2.83
N VAL A 247 6.75 -23.60 1.84
CA VAL A 247 7.76 -24.42 1.14
C VAL A 247 8.95 -24.74 2.06
N PHE A 248 9.37 -23.78 2.87
CA PHE A 248 10.51 -23.94 3.78
C PHE A 248 10.13 -24.40 5.20
N GLY A 249 8.85 -24.61 5.48
CA GLY A 249 8.37 -25.07 6.79
C GLY A 249 8.42 -24.01 7.90
N ILE A 250 8.35 -22.72 7.53
CA ILE A 250 8.42 -21.58 8.45
C ILE A 250 7.01 -21.08 8.75
N CYS A 251 6.65 -21.08 10.04
CA CYS A 251 5.31 -20.65 10.50
C CYS A 251 5.21 -19.16 10.82
N ARG A 252 6.35 -18.48 11.09
CA ARG A 252 6.38 -17.07 11.50
C ARG A 252 6.27 -16.13 10.28
N VAL A 253 5.07 -16.07 9.70
CA VAL A 253 4.77 -15.26 8.52
C VAL A 253 3.80 -14.13 8.87
N ALA A 254 4.22 -12.87 8.70
CA ALA A 254 3.38 -11.70 8.89
C ALA A 254 2.42 -11.51 7.71
N ALA A 255 1.27 -12.21 7.70
CA ALA A 255 0.30 -12.12 6.62
C ALA A 255 -1.15 -12.37 7.07
N VAL A 256 -2.12 -11.80 6.35
CA VAL A 256 -3.56 -12.05 6.55
C VAL A 256 -4.21 -12.28 5.19
N LYS A 257 -5.10 -13.29 5.12
CA LYS A 257 -5.88 -13.62 3.91
C LYS A 257 -5.04 -13.83 2.64
N GLY A 258 -3.83 -14.38 2.76
CA GLY A 258 -3.00 -14.63 1.58
C GLY A 258 -2.05 -13.47 1.22
N GLN A 259 -2.08 -12.35 1.94
CA GLN A 259 -1.31 -11.14 1.62
C GLN A 259 -0.46 -10.71 2.83
N SER A 260 0.82 -10.38 2.60
CA SER A 260 1.72 -9.96 3.67
C SER A 260 1.28 -8.66 4.35
N LEU A 261 1.69 -8.44 5.59
CA LEU A 261 1.52 -7.14 6.23
C LEU A 261 2.42 -6.10 5.54
N PRO A 262 1.93 -4.85 5.37
CA PRO A 262 2.73 -3.75 4.87
C PRO A 262 3.69 -3.23 5.95
N GLY A 263 4.38 -2.12 5.65
CA GLY A 263 5.36 -1.43 6.48
C GLY A 263 4.84 -0.84 7.79
N TRP A 264 3.84 -1.43 8.43
CA TRP A 264 3.30 -1.01 9.72
C TRP A 264 3.04 -2.21 10.63
N CYS A 265 3.50 -2.13 11.87
CA CYS A 265 3.30 -3.18 12.86
C CYS A 265 1.95 -3.03 13.58
N ALA A 266 1.06 -4.02 13.42
CA ALA A 266 -0.25 -4.09 14.07
C ALA A 266 -0.19 -3.99 15.61
N ARG A 267 0.89 -4.50 16.23
CA ARG A 267 1.13 -4.47 17.68
C ARG A 267 1.32 -3.06 18.25
N SER A 268 1.72 -2.09 17.42
CA SER A 268 1.90 -0.68 17.82
C SER A 268 0.85 0.26 17.22
N ILE A 269 -0.04 -0.25 16.38
CA ILE A 269 -1.18 0.49 15.83
C ILE A 269 -2.39 -0.47 15.80
N LYS A 270 -3.00 -0.68 16.96
CA LYS A 270 -4.05 -1.69 17.15
C LYS A 270 -5.25 -1.47 16.22
N GLY A 271 -5.67 -0.22 16.04
CA GLY A 271 -6.71 0.12 15.05
C GLY A 271 -6.39 -0.28 13.61
N LEU A 272 -5.13 -0.14 13.19
CA LEU A 272 -4.68 -0.60 11.87
C LEU A 272 -4.58 -2.13 11.81
N GLY A 273 -4.21 -2.77 12.92
CA GLY A 273 -4.27 -4.23 13.06
C GLY A 273 -5.69 -4.79 12.86
N VAL A 274 -6.72 -4.10 13.36
CA VAL A 274 -8.13 -4.44 13.05
C VAL A 274 -8.41 -4.34 11.55
N THR A 275 -7.94 -3.29 10.88
CA THR A 275 -8.08 -3.19 9.42
C THR A 275 -7.35 -4.31 8.68
N PHE A 276 -6.11 -4.63 9.06
CA PHE A 276 -5.36 -5.73 8.45
C PHE A 276 -6.07 -7.07 8.60
N ALA A 277 -6.61 -7.33 9.79
CA ALA A 277 -7.39 -8.53 10.06
C ALA A 277 -8.65 -8.58 9.17
N THR A 278 -9.42 -7.49 9.12
CA THR A 278 -10.81 -7.54 8.65
C THR A 278 -11.02 -7.12 7.19
N SER A 279 -10.13 -6.32 6.61
CA SER A 279 -10.23 -5.84 5.22
C SER A 279 -10.53 -6.98 4.24
N PRO A 280 -11.50 -6.81 3.31
CA PRO A 280 -11.73 -7.79 2.24
C PRO A 280 -10.53 -7.98 1.32
N GLN A 281 -9.63 -7.01 1.21
CA GLN A 281 -8.46 -7.04 0.33
C GLN A 281 -7.27 -7.81 0.93
N GLY A 282 -7.37 -8.25 2.19
CA GLY A 282 -6.26 -8.78 2.98
C GLY A 282 -5.52 -7.70 3.78
N ALA A 283 -4.34 -8.02 4.32
CA ALA A 283 -3.58 -7.06 5.11
C ALA A 283 -3.10 -5.88 4.26
N ASP A 284 -3.87 -4.79 4.22
CA ASP A 284 -3.54 -3.59 3.46
C ASP A 284 -3.86 -2.32 4.24
N HIS A 285 -2.90 -1.40 4.30
CA HIS A 285 -3.03 -0.15 5.04
C HIS A 285 -3.86 0.88 4.28
N THR A 286 -3.95 0.74 2.95
CA THR A 286 -4.79 1.57 2.07
C THR A 286 -6.26 1.21 2.18
N ALA A 287 -6.60 0.02 2.71
CA ALA A 287 -7.99 -0.34 2.99
C ALA A 287 -8.60 0.53 4.09
N GLY A 288 -7.82 1.02 5.07
CA GLY A 288 -8.33 1.86 6.15
C GLY A 288 -7.28 2.13 7.22
N PHE A 289 -6.75 3.34 7.27
CA PHE A 289 -5.73 3.72 8.25
C PHE A 289 -6.36 4.34 9.51
N VAL A 290 -6.24 3.67 10.66
CA VAL A 290 -6.69 4.16 11.97
C VAL A 290 -5.46 4.45 12.83
N SER A 291 -5.30 5.70 13.24
CA SER A 291 -4.09 6.19 13.95
C SER A 291 -4.35 6.69 15.37
N GLU A 292 -5.61 6.85 15.72
CA GLU A 292 -6.11 7.33 17.00
C GLU A 292 -5.86 6.30 18.09
N GLU A 293 -5.32 6.71 19.23
CA GLU A 293 -5.06 5.84 20.39
C GLU A 293 -4.34 4.53 20.03
N PRO A 294 -3.17 4.59 19.37
CA PRO A 294 -2.60 3.46 18.62
C PRO A 294 -2.22 2.26 19.49
N LEU A 295 -2.03 2.45 20.80
CA LEU A 295 -1.71 1.40 21.78
C LEU A 295 -2.92 0.94 22.61
N SER A 296 -4.10 1.55 22.43
CA SER A 296 -5.33 1.12 23.09
C SER A 296 -5.93 -0.08 22.37
N ARG A 297 -6.50 -1.04 23.09
CA ARG A 297 -7.28 -2.12 22.46
C ARG A 297 -8.71 -1.69 22.11
N ASP A 298 -9.21 -0.64 22.76
CA ASP A 298 -10.62 -0.30 22.76
C ASP A 298 -11.01 0.66 21.62
N GLY A 299 -12.26 0.54 21.16
CA GLY A 299 -12.87 1.50 20.22
C GLY A 299 -12.40 1.38 18.77
N HIS A 300 -11.66 0.32 18.43
CA HIS A 300 -11.11 0.14 17.09
C HIS A 300 -12.03 -0.54 16.09
N THR A 301 -13.08 -1.24 16.55
CA THR A 301 -14.09 -1.87 15.69
C THR A 301 -14.77 -0.85 14.78
N GLU A 302 -15.39 0.18 15.34
CA GLU A 302 -16.10 1.21 14.59
C GLU A 302 -15.14 2.10 13.80
N ARG A 303 -13.99 2.47 14.38
CA ARG A 303 -12.97 3.30 13.72
C ARG A 303 -12.43 2.62 12.46
N SER A 304 -12.16 1.30 12.53
CA SER A 304 -11.71 0.54 11.36
C SER A 304 -12.81 0.47 10.30
N ARG A 305 -14.05 0.12 10.68
CA ARG A 305 -15.18 0.09 9.74
C ARG A 305 -15.37 1.42 9.02
N ASP A 306 -15.43 2.53 9.75
CA ASP A 306 -15.63 3.86 9.15
C ASP A 306 -14.44 4.28 8.28
N SER A 307 -13.20 3.93 8.67
CA SER A 307 -12.02 4.18 7.85
C SER A 307 -12.06 3.39 6.54
N GLN A 308 -12.48 2.12 6.58
CA GLN A 308 -12.68 1.27 5.39
C GLN A 308 -13.76 1.81 4.45
N ILE A 309 -14.91 2.22 5.00
CA ILE A 309 -15.97 2.87 4.22
C ILE A 309 -15.44 4.14 3.54
N ASN A 310 -14.72 4.99 4.26
CA ASN A 310 -14.22 6.25 3.73
C ASN A 310 -13.19 6.07 2.61
N ASN A 311 -12.30 5.07 2.73
CA ASN A 311 -11.35 4.78 1.67
C ASN A 311 -12.05 4.22 0.41
N LEU A 312 -13.05 3.34 0.57
CA LEU A 312 -13.84 2.86 -0.55
C LEU A 312 -14.64 3.95 -1.27
N ILE A 313 -15.07 5.01 -0.57
CA ILE A 313 -15.65 6.20 -1.22
C ILE A 313 -14.62 6.86 -2.13
N ALA A 314 -13.39 7.07 -1.65
CA ALA A 314 -12.34 7.67 -2.44
C ALA A 314 -11.99 6.82 -3.67
N ASP A 315 -11.83 5.51 -3.49
CA ASP A 315 -11.52 4.57 -4.58
C ASP A 315 -12.64 4.52 -5.63
N SER A 316 -13.91 4.45 -5.19
CA SER A 316 -15.08 4.44 -6.07
C SER A 316 -15.24 5.73 -6.89
N LEU A 317 -14.80 6.86 -6.34
CA LEU A 317 -14.83 8.17 -7.01
C LEU A 317 -13.55 8.44 -7.83
N GLY A 318 -12.55 7.55 -7.78
CA GLY A 318 -11.27 7.75 -8.46
C GLY A 318 -10.41 8.86 -7.84
N LEU A 319 -10.56 9.11 -6.54
CA LEU A 319 -9.84 10.13 -5.80
C LEU A 319 -8.69 9.53 -4.98
N CYS A 320 -7.54 10.21 -4.98
CA CYS A 320 -6.39 9.77 -4.20
C CYS A 320 -6.63 9.94 -2.68
N GLN A 321 -6.28 8.92 -1.89
CA GLN A 321 -6.36 8.95 -0.42
C GLN A 321 -5.54 10.09 0.22
N PHE A 322 -4.43 10.51 -0.40
CA PHE A 322 -3.57 11.58 0.14
C PHE A 322 -4.18 12.98 0.04
N THR A 323 -5.35 13.11 -0.59
CA THR A 323 -6.19 14.31 -0.49
C THR A 323 -6.58 14.59 0.96
N GLY A 324 -6.75 13.53 1.77
CA GLY A 324 -7.16 13.64 3.17
C GLY A 324 -8.61 14.12 3.36
N LEU A 325 -9.42 14.11 2.30
CA LEU A 325 -10.81 14.61 2.29
C LEU A 325 -11.85 13.49 2.27
N ARG A 326 -11.45 12.24 2.54
CA ARG A 326 -12.30 11.04 2.42
C ARG A 326 -13.56 11.03 3.29
N SER A 327 -13.62 11.87 4.32
CA SER A 327 -14.79 12.08 5.19
C SER A 327 -15.62 13.31 4.84
N GLU A 328 -15.25 14.08 3.80
CA GLU A 328 -15.93 15.31 3.38
C GLU A 328 -17.11 15.01 2.45
N TYR A 329 -18.10 14.27 2.94
CA TYR A 329 -19.22 13.77 2.12
C TYR A 329 -19.98 14.89 1.40
N GLY A 330 -20.20 16.04 2.06
CA GLY A 330 -20.86 17.19 1.46
C GLY A 330 -20.06 17.81 0.30
N LEU A 331 -18.72 17.77 0.36
CA LEU A 331 -17.86 18.22 -0.74
C LEU A 331 -17.94 17.24 -1.92
N PHE A 332 -17.92 15.94 -1.66
CA PHE A 332 -18.07 14.91 -2.69
C PHE A 332 -19.46 14.94 -3.34
N ALA A 333 -20.53 15.15 -2.57
CA ALA A 333 -21.88 15.33 -3.10
C ALA A 333 -21.94 16.51 -4.09
N ARG A 334 -21.30 17.64 -3.73
CA ARG A 334 -21.20 18.82 -4.61
C ARG A 334 -20.28 18.62 -5.82
N LEU A 335 -19.38 17.63 -5.82
CA LEU A 335 -18.61 17.23 -7.01
C LEU A 335 -19.44 16.32 -7.93
N VAL A 336 -20.06 15.28 -7.36
CA VAL A 336 -20.82 14.26 -8.10
C VAL A 336 -22.08 14.85 -8.73
N GLY A 337 -22.79 15.73 -8.02
CA GLY A 337 -24.05 16.31 -8.49
C GLY A 337 -23.94 17.01 -9.86
N PRO A 338 -23.15 18.09 -10.00
CA PRO A 338 -23.00 18.79 -11.29
C PRO A 338 -22.26 17.97 -12.35
N LEU A 339 -21.43 16.99 -11.97
CA LEU A 339 -20.82 16.05 -12.91
C LEU A 339 -21.88 15.17 -13.60
N THR A 340 -22.81 14.62 -12.80
CA THR A 340 -23.78 13.60 -13.24
C THR A 340 -25.18 14.14 -13.52
N GLY A 341 -25.50 15.37 -13.13
CA GLY A 341 -26.84 15.93 -13.17
C GLY A 341 -27.76 15.47 -12.02
N LYS A 342 -27.24 14.74 -11.04
CA LYS A 342 -27.99 14.27 -9.86
C LYS A 342 -27.90 15.28 -8.70
N ILE A 343 -28.72 15.06 -7.66
CA ILE A 343 -28.71 15.84 -6.41
C ILE A 343 -28.40 14.89 -5.24
N PRO A 344 -27.16 14.39 -5.11
CA PRO A 344 -26.81 13.46 -4.05
C PRO A 344 -26.80 14.16 -2.68
N LEU A 345 -27.28 13.45 -1.67
CA LEU A 345 -27.10 13.78 -0.25
C LEU A 345 -25.78 13.21 0.27
N GLU A 346 -25.32 13.68 1.43
CA GLU A 346 -24.14 13.11 2.09
C GLU A 346 -24.31 11.61 2.40
N THR A 347 -25.54 11.20 2.73
CA THR A 347 -25.89 9.79 2.94
C THR A 347 -25.74 8.95 1.68
N ASP A 348 -26.01 9.52 0.50
CA ASP A 348 -25.84 8.83 -0.79
C ASP A 348 -24.35 8.65 -1.12
N ILE A 349 -23.50 9.60 -0.71
CA ILE A 349 -22.05 9.45 -0.86
C ILE A 349 -21.52 8.37 0.09
N ARG A 350 -21.96 8.39 1.36
CA ARG A 350 -21.54 7.37 2.33
C ARG A 350 -22.01 5.97 1.94
N SER A 351 -23.18 5.84 1.30
CA SER A 351 -23.68 4.54 0.85
C SER A 351 -22.80 3.91 -0.23
N ILE A 352 -22.11 4.70 -1.08
CA ILE A 352 -21.17 4.16 -2.08
C ILE A 352 -20.11 3.27 -1.42
N GLY A 353 -19.40 3.79 -0.42
CA GLY A 353 -18.36 3.03 0.27
C GLY A 353 -18.92 1.88 1.10
N ARG A 354 -20.06 2.10 1.77
CA ARG A 354 -20.73 1.06 2.56
C ARG A 354 -21.15 -0.13 1.70
N ASP A 355 -21.77 0.14 0.55
CA ASP A 355 -22.31 -0.88 -0.33
C ASP A 355 -21.17 -1.60 -1.07
N ALA A 356 -20.12 -0.88 -1.47
CA ALA A 356 -18.89 -1.48 -2.01
C ALA A 356 -18.25 -2.46 -1.01
N LEU A 357 -18.09 -2.04 0.25
CA LEU A 357 -17.51 -2.87 1.31
C LEU A 357 -18.32 -4.16 1.53
N LEU A 358 -19.65 -4.03 1.52
CA LEU A 358 -20.55 -5.18 1.64
C LEU A 358 -20.42 -6.12 0.45
N ILE A 359 -20.34 -5.60 -0.78
CA ILE A 359 -20.17 -6.41 -1.99
C ILE A 359 -18.83 -7.17 -1.95
N GLU A 360 -17.73 -6.51 -1.60
CA GLU A 360 -16.42 -7.14 -1.45
C GLU A 360 -16.45 -8.23 -0.38
N ARG A 361 -17.11 -7.98 0.76
CA ARG A 361 -17.25 -8.97 1.82
C ARG A 361 -18.06 -10.18 1.38
N LEU A 362 -19.22 -9.97 0.77
CA LEU A 362 -20.07 -11.05 0.27
C LEU A 362 -19.38 -11.86 -0.84
N PHE A 363 -18.54 -11.22 -1.65
CA PHE A 363 -17.69 -11.93 -2.59
C PHE A 363 -16.72 -12.89 -1.89
N ASN A 364 -16.02 -12.42 -0.85
CA ASN A 364 -15.10 -13.24 -0.07
C ASN A 364 -15.81 -14.39 0.65
N GLU A 365 -16.99 -14.15 1.22
CA GLU A 365 -17.79 -15.20 1.86
C GLU A 365 -18.18 -16.31 0.87
N ARG A 366 -18.58 -15.93 -0.34
CA ARG A 366 -18.85 -16.89 -1.43
C ARG A 366 -17.58 -17.61 -1.90
N ALA A 367 -16.42 -16.98 -1.76
CA ALA A 367 -15.12 -17.60 -2.03
C ALA A 367 -14.62 -18.49 -0.87
N GLY A 368 -15.37 -18.61 0.23
CA GLY A 368 -15.07 -19.48 1.37
C GLY A 368 -14.35 -18.81 2.53
N PHE A 369 -14.25 -17.48 2.56
CA PHE A 369 -13.73 -16.74 3.71
C PHE A 369 -14.81 -16.59 4.78
N GLY A 370 -14.44 -16.79 6.04
CA GLY A 370 -15.26 -16.54 7.21
C GLY A 370 -14.48 -15.79 8.28
N LEU A 371 -15.01 -15.80 9.50
CA LEU A 371 -14.43 -15.09 10.64
C LEU A 371 -13.01 -15.56 10.98
N VAL A 372 -12.71 -16.85 10.76
CA VAL A 372 -11.38 -17.41 11.07
C VAL A 372 -10.26 -16.83 10.19
N GLN A 373 -10.59 -16.28 9.01
CA GLN A 373 -9.62 -15.56 8.17
C GLN A 373 -9.48 -14.08 8.55
N ASP A 374 -10.34 -13.55 9.43
CA ASP A 374 -10.26 -12.20 9.95
C ASP A 374 -9.39 -12.15 11.23
N ARG A 375 -8.21 -12.77 11.18
CA ARG A 375 -7.27 -12.89 12.31
C ARG A 375 -5.86 -12.52 11.87
N LEU A 376 -5.11 -11.92 12.80
CA LEU A 376 -3.66 -11.73 12.63
C LEU A 376 -2.91 -13.03 12.95
N PRO A 377 -1.67 -13.19 12.45
CA PRO A 377 -0.81 -14.31 12.83
C PRO A 377 -0.63 -14.41 14.35
N GLU A 378 -0.64 -15.65 14.87
CA GLU A 378 -0.61 -15.94 16.32
C GLU A 378 0.50 -15.20 17.07
N PHE A 379 1.70 -15.12 16.47
CA PHE A 379 2.84 -14.46 17.10
C PHE A 379 2.59 -12.98 17.38
N MET A 380 1.65 -12.31 16.68
CA MET A 380 1.30 -10.92 16.97
C MET A 380 0.62 -10.75 18.34
N ALA A 381 -0.03 -11.79 18.85
CA ALA A 381 -0.69 -11.79 20.16
C ALA A 381 0.26 -12.21 21.30
N SER A 382 1.34 -12.93 20.99
CA SER A 382 2.27 -13.48 22.00
C SER A 382 3.63 -12.79 22.07
N GLU A 383 4.17 -12.30 20.94
CA GLU A 383 5.48 -11.66 20.87
C GLU A 383 5.38 -10.14 21.08
N THR A 384 5.93 -9.64 22.18
CA THR A 384 6.05 -8.20 22.44
C THR A 384 6.89 -7.51 21.37
N LEU A 385 6.51 -6.30 20.98
CA LEU A 385 7.21 -5.51 19.97
C LEU A 385 7.95 -4.31 20.61
N PRO A 386 9.29 -4.34 20.72
CA PRO A 386 10.06 -3.17 21.11
C PRO A 386 9.86 -2.02 20.11
N PRO A 387 9.92 -0.74 20.54
CA PRO A 387 10.29 -0.27 21.88
C PRO A 387 9.11 -0.21 22.87
N ASN A 388 7.86 -0.26 22.38
CA ASN A 388 6.67 -0.12 23.24
C ASN A 388 6.38 -1.39 24.06
N ASN A 389 6.94 -2.52 23.64
CA ASN A 389 6.75 -3.85 24.23
C ASN A 389 5.27 -4.27 24.30
N THR A 390 4.49 -3.89 23.28
CA THR A 390 3.07 -4.23 23.15
C THR A 390 2.86 -5.46 22.28
N VAL A 391 1.73 -6.13 22.46
CA VAL A 391 1.18 -7.17 21.58
C VAL A 391 -0.12 -6.68 20.94
N PHE A 392 -0.66 -7.45 20.00
CA PHE A 392 -1.99 -7.23 19.47
C PHE A 392 -3.00 -7.98 20.35
N ASP A 393 -3.75 -7.23 21.14
CA ASP A 393 -4.64 -7.70 22.21
C ASP A 393 -6.09 -7.21 22.01
N VAL A 394 -6.46 -6.85 20.78
CA VAL A 394 -7.85 -6.61 20.41
C VAL A 394 -8.57 -7.96 20.38
N GLU A 395 -9.71 -8.05 21.05
CA GLU A 395 -10.44 -9.30 21.21
C GLU A 395 -11.03 -9.78 19.87
N ASP A 396 -11.08 -11.09 19.67
CA ASP A 396 -11.70 -11.71 18.49
C ASP A 396 -13.15 -11.25 18.29
N GLY A 397 -13.91 -11.10 19.38
CA GLY A 397 -15.26 -10.58 19.34
C GLY A 397 -15.37 -9.12 18.85
N ASP A 398 -14.31 -8.32 18.99
CA ASP A 398 -14.26 -6.97 18.44
C ASP A 398 -13.99 -6.99 16.94
N LEU A 399 -13.16 -7.93 16.46
CA LEU A 399 -12.91 -8.17 15.04
C LEU A 399 -14.19 -8.65 14.32
N ASP A 400 -14.90 -9.61 14.92
CA ASP A 400 -16.10 -10.21 14.34
C ASP A 400 -17.27 -9.21 14.21
N ARG A 401 -17.25 -8.16 15.04
CA ARG A 401 -18.20 -7.05 15.04
C ARG A 401 -17.87 -5.92 14.08
N VAL A 402 -16.66 -5.87 13.48
CA VAL A 402 -16.28 -4.82 12.52
C VAL A 402 -17.33 -4.69 11.45
N PHE A 403 -17.80 -5.82 10.94
CA PHE A 403 -18.90 -5.82 10.00
C PHE A 403 -20.27 -5.88 10.68
N GLY A 404 -20.46 -6.58 11.80
CA GLY A 404 -21.72 -6.49 12.58
C GLY A 404 -22.99 -6.79 11.76
N GLU A 405 -24.14 -6.22 12.12
CA GLU A 405 -25.43 -6.40 11.43
C GLU A 405 -25.49 -5.62 10.09
N TYR A 406 -24.66 -5.96 9.11
CA TYR A 406 -24.98 -5.56 7.74
C TYR A 406 -26.27 -6.26 7.31
N PRO A 407 -27.22 -5.55 6.65
CA PRO A 407 -28.46 -6.17 6.19
C PRO A 407 -28.14 -7.34 5.27
N GLY A 408 -28.55 -8.55 5.68
CA GLY A 408 -28.21 -9.81 5.01
C GLY A 408 -27.61 -10.89 5.92
N ARG A 409 -27.19 -10.56 7.16
CA ARG A 409 -26.93 -11.56 8.21
C ARG A 409 -28.25 -12.05 8.79
N SER A 410 -28.74 -13.19 8.32
CA SER A 410 -29.47 -14.09 9.22
C SER A 410 -28.42 -14.79 10.08
N VAL A 411 -28.44 -14.52 11.38
CA VAL A 411 -27.66 -15.26 12.39
C VAL A 411 -27.97 -16.76 12.29
#